data_AF-A0A969S350-F1
#
_entry.id   AF-A0A969S350-F1
#
_cell.length_a   1.000
_cell.length_b   1.000
_cell.length_c   1.000
_cell.angle_alpha   90.00
_cell.angle_beta   90.00
_cell.angle_gamma   90.00
#
_symmetry.space_group_name_H-M   'P 1'
#
loop_
_entity.id
_entity.type
_entity.pdbx_description
1 polymer ?
#
loop_
_entity_poly.entity_id
_entity_poly.type
_entity_poly.pdbx_seq_one_letter_code
_entity_poly.pdbx_strand_id
1 'polypeptide(L)'
;GTSFCLEPARRALLAARQQALDSFGMNLRVGVVPVEVIRADGYQLKVAKFRVTDNYSQASFTGGGLTYATQLVKADIDPNLYRLDTYQPSFKADFSGLECRWQDIPSQPGHTLSLIVSTNGFWAKSSDTIYAEVLGKIQTIFGGENGYHPVRNSSLNLSFNLKKLSIEAKMRSPNPRYRLFYLAKMLVENLLGYVLMGLKLKLGNVHWGRYKQDVSAATDYQKFDDILRMVISSSAAQIEYLTEYLERRFKAGELVYGLHVSDRTLMTCLVFGRDGHHTHFVDGADGGYTLAAKAFKQRMHKKVSNWRTYSRFVKLGNLSSFYQ
;
A
#
# COMPACT_ATOMS: atom_id res chain seq x y z
N GLY A 1 25.29 -11.57 -7.18
CA GLY A 1 24.38 -11.07 -6.13
C GLY A 1 22.92 -11.13 -6.59
N THR A 2 22.52 -10.24 -7.50
CA THR A 2 21.14 -10.11 -8.01
C THR A 2 20.63 -11.32 -8.80
N SER A 3 21.50 -12.07 -9.48
CA SER A 3 21.11 -13.28 -10.23
C SER A 3 20.60 -14.42 -9.33
N PHE A 4 21.04 -14.50 -8.07
CA PHE A 4 20.68 -15.60 -7.16
C PHE A 4 19.22 -15.55 -6.70
N CYS A 5 18.67 -14.34 -6.53
CA CYS A 5 17.29 -14.16 -6.06
C CYS A 5 16.27 -14.04 -7.20
N LEU A 6 16.72 -13.87 -8.44
CA LEU A 6 15.82 -13.60 -9.58
C LEU A 6 14.88 -14.78 -9.85
N GLU A 7 15.41 -15.98 -10.03
CA GLU A 7 14.59 -17.16 -10.32
C GLU A 7 13.64 -17.52 -9.16
N PRO A 8 14.08 -17.54 -7.88
CA PRO A 8 13.16 -17.66 -6.75
C PRO A 8 12.05 -16.60 -6.75
N ALA A 9 12.37 -15.33 -7.02
CA ALA A 9 11.39 -14.25 -7.07
C ALA A 9 10.39 -14.43 -8.22
N ARG A 10 10.85 -14.81 -9.43
CA ARG A 10 9.97 -15.08 -10.58
C ARG A 10 8.98 -16.19 -10.27
N ARG A 11 9.45 -17.30 -9.68
CA ARG A 11 8.59 -18.42 -9.27
C ARG A 11 7.55 -17.99 -8.24
N ALA A 12 7.98 -17.25 -7.21
CA ALA A 12 7.08 -16.76 -6.17
C ALA A 12 6.01 -15.80 -6.74
N LEU A 13 6.40 -14.87 -7.62
CA LEU A 13 5.49 -13.93 -8.28
C LEU A 13 4.45 -14.66 -9.16
N LEU A 14 4.89 -15.61 -9.97
CA LEU A 14 4.00 -16.40 -10.84
C LEU A 14 3.05 -17.27 -10.02
N ALA A 15 3.53 -17.90 -8.95
CA ALA A 15 2.68 -18.69 -8.06
C ALA A 15 1.68 -17.82 -7.30
N ALA A 16 2.07 -16.62 -6.85
CA ALA A 16 1.17 -15.68 -6.22
C ALA A 16 0.08 -15.19 -7.18
N ARG A 17 0.43 -14.95 -8.44
CA ARG A 17 -0.53 -14.63 -9.51
C ARG A 17 -1.54 -15.76 -9.71
N GLN A 18 -1.08 -17.01 -9.81
CA GLN A 18 -1.98 -18.14 -9.98
C GLN A 18 -2.88 -18.32 -8.75
N GLN A 19 -2.35 -18.21 -7.54
CA GLN A 19 -3.14 -18.30 -6.31
C GLN A 19 -4.23 -17.22 -6.26
N ALA A 20 -3.92 -15.97 -6.66
CA ALA A 20 -4.88 -14.88 -6.69
C ALA A 20 -6.06 -15.18 -7.64
N LEU A 21 -5.77 -15.80 -8.79
CA LEU A 21 -6.78 -16.25 -9.74
C LEU A 21 -7.63 -17.39 -9.13
N ASP A 22 -7.00 -18.43 -8.61
CA ASP A 22 -7.69 -19.63 -8.11
C ASP A 22 -8.53 -19.35 -6.85
N SER A 23 -8.03 -18.50 -5.95
CA SER A 23 -8.66 -18.25 -4.66
C SER A 23 -9.74 -17.17 -4.70
N PHE A 24 -9.55 -16.17 -5.56
CA PHE A 24 -10.32 -14.92 -5.56
C PHE A 24 -10.82 -14.49 -6.94
N GLY A 25 -10.47 -15.19 -8.03
CA GLY A 25 -10.84 -14.78 -9.39
C GLY A 25 -10.18 -13.48 -9.84
N MET A 26 -9.05 -13.09 -9.23
CA MET A 26 -8.38 -11.83 -9.51
C MET A 26 -7.18 -12.02 -10.44
N ASN A 27 -7.14 -11.23 -11.52
CA ASN A 27 -6.01 -11.19 -12.43
C ASN A 27 -4.90 -10.29 -11.88
N LEU A 28 -3.84 -10.88 -11.34
CA LEU A 28 -2.65 -10.18 -10.90
C LEU A 28 -1.65 -10.03 -12.06
N ARG A 29 -1.15 -8.81 -12.30
CA ARG A 29 0.00 -8.57 -13.20
C ARG A 29 1.27 -8.58 -12.36
N VAL A 30 2.23 -9.43 -12.74
CA VAL A 30 3.55 -9.52 -12.09
C VAL A 30 4.64 -9.35 -13.15
N GLY A 31 5.79 -8.83 -12.74
CA GLY A 31 6.85 -8.51 -13.69
C GLY A 31 8.20 -8.30 -13.02
N VAL A 32 9.24 -8.30 -13.83
CA VAL A 32 10.62 -8.00 -13.42
C VAL A 32 11.20 -7.01 -14.42
N VAL A 33 11.73 -5.89 -13.91
CA VAL A 33 12.37 -4.85 -14.72
C VAL A 33 13.83 -4.73 -14.27
N PRO A 34 14.80 -4.89 -15.18
CA PRO A 34 16.21 -4.61 -14.88
C PRO A 34 16.43 -3.15 -14.50
N VAL A 35 17.22 -2.89 -13.47
CA VAL A 35 17.53 -1.51 -13.04
C VAL A 35 18.28 -0.72 -14.12
N GLU A 36 19.05 -1.41 -14.98
CA GLU A 36 19.71 -0.80 -16.13
C GLU A 36 18.74 -0.17 -17.12
N VAL A 37 17.57 -0.79 -17.35
CA VAL A 37 16.51 -0.24 -18.22
C VAL A 37 15.96 1.06 -17.61
N ILE A 38 15.72 1.07 -16.30
CA ILE A 38 15.26 2.26 -15.58
C ILE A 38 16.25 3.42 -15.76
N ARG A 39 17.55 3.13 -15.63
CA ARG A 39 18.62 4.14 -15.76
C ARG A 39 18.83 4.59 -17.21
N ALA A 40 18.74 3.69 -18.18
CA ALA A 40 18.88 4.00 -19.59
C ALA A 40 17.81 5.00 -20.05
N ASP A 41 16.60 4.91 -19.50
CA ASP A 41 15.49 5.83 -19.80
C ASP A 41 15.50 7.09 -18.92
N GLY A 42 16.61 7.39 -18.25
CA GLY A 42 16.84 8.63 -17.50
C GLY A 42 16.20 8.69 -16.12
N TYR A 43 15.58 7.62 -15.63
CA TYR A 43 15.01 7.56 -14.28
C TYR A 43 16.05 7.11 -13.25
N GLN A 44 15.80 7.48 -11.99
CA GLN A 44 16.61 7.04 -10.85
C GLN A 44 15.80 6.08 -9.97
N LEU A 45 16.48 5.10 -9.39
CA LEU A 45 15.92 4.25 -8.34
C LEU A 45 16.73 4.49 -7.06
N LYS A 46 16.28 5.46 -6.26
CA LYS A 46 16.84 5.74 -4.94
C LYS A 46 16.04 4.98 -3.91
N VAL A 47 16.74 4.31 -2.99
CA VAL A 47 16.12 3.51 -1.93
C VAL A 47 16.66 3.98 -0.59
N ALA A 48 15.75 4.26 0.34
CA ALA A 48 16.07 4.48 1.74
C ALA A 48 15.46 3.37 2.60
N LYS A 49 16.21 2.91 3.60
CA LYS A 49 15.71 1.96 4.61
C LYS A 49 15.45 2.73 5.90
N PHE A 50 14.18 2.96 6.22
CA PHE A 50 13.75 3.68 7.40
C PHE A 50 13.45 2.68 8.53
N ARG A 51 14.09 2.85 9.68
CA ARG A 51 13.82 2.01 10.86
C ARG A 51 12.61 2.56 11.60
N VAL A 52 11.51 1.83 11.58
CA VAL A 52 10.23 2.21 12.24
C VAL A 52 10.20 1.71 13.67
N THR A 53 10.60 0.44 13.87
CA THR A 53 10.83 -0.16 15.19
C THR A 53 12.18 -0.86 15.18
N ASP A 54 12.64 -1.38 16.32
CA ASP A 54 13.93 -2.09 16.37
C ASP A 54 13.97 -3.33 15.46
N ASN A 55 12.81 -3.97 15.23
CA ASN A 55 12.67 -5.19 14.45
C ASN A 55 11.95 -5.00 13.10
N TYR A 56 11.55 -3.76 12.76
CA TYR A 56 10.89 -3.43 11.50
C TYR A 56 11.55 -2.23 10.81
N SER A 57 11.95 -2.43 9.56
CA SER A 57 12.36 -1.35 8.67
C SER A 57 11.49 -1.31 7.43
N GLN A 58 11.01 -0.12 7.08
CA GLN A 58 10.26 0.15 5.87
C GLN A 58 11.20 0.71 4.79
N ALA A 59 11.05 0.24 3.55
CA ALA A 59 11.75 0.82 2.42
C ALA A 59 10.95 2.00 1.83
N SER A 60 11.64 3.06 1.45
CA SER A 60 11.09 4.20 0.71
C SER A 60 11.84 4.38 -0.61
N PHE A 61 11.11 4.71 -1.67
CA PHE A 61 11.63 4.82 -3.02
C PHE A 61 11.40 6.22 -3.59
N THR A 62 12.43 6.79 -4.23
CA THR A 62 12.33 8.06 -4.96
C THR A 62 13.10 7.98 -6.29
N GLY A 63 12.88 8.96 -7.17
CA GLY A 63 13.59 9.09 -8.45
C GLY A 63 12.77 8.69 -9.69
N GLY A 64 11.52 8.28 -9.50
CA GLY A 64 10.57 7.96 -10.58
C GLY A 64 10.74 6.57 -11.17
N GLY A 65 11.83 5.86 -10.84
CA GLY A 65 12.16 4.56 -11.41
C GLY A 65 11.18 3.44 -11.05
N LEU A 66 10.58 3.47 -9.85
CA LEU A 66 9.60 2.46 -9.43
C LEU A 66 8.26 2.68 -10.14
N THR A 67 7.86 3.95 -10.28
CA THR A 67 6.71 4.33 -11.11
C THR A 67 6.91 3.91 -12.57
N TYR A 68 8.10 4.15 -13.14
CA TYR A 68 8.42 3.77 -14.51
C TYR A 68 8.41 2.24 -14.70
N ALA A 69 9.06 1.49 -13.81
CA ALA A 69 9.02 0.03 -13.83
C ALA A 69 7.59 -0.51 -13.75
N THR A 70 6.74 0.11 -12.93
CA THR A 70 5.33 -0.24 -12.83
C THR A 70 4.57 -0.01 -14.14
N GLN A 71 4.91 1.05 -14.89
CA GLN A 71 4.33 1.33 -16.22
C GLN A 71 4.75 0.27 -17.24
N LEU A 72 6.03 -0.10 -17.27
CA LEU A 72 6.55 -1.14 -18.17
C LEU A 72 5.83 -2.48 -17.97
N VAL A 73 5.66 -2.93 -16.73
CA VAL A 73 4.94 -4.18 -16.41
C VAL A 73 3.44 -4.10 -16.76
N LYS A 74 2.85 -2.90 -16.67
CA LYS A 74 1.43 -2.69 -16.97
C LYS A 74 1.14 -2.37 -18.43
N ALA A 75 2.16 -2.14 -19.25
CA ALA A 75 1.98 -1.83 -20.66
C ALA A 75 1.26 -2.99 -21.37
N ASP A 76 0.18 -2.65 -22.07
CA ASP A 76 -0.57 -3.62 -22.88
C ASP A 76 0.10 -3.71 -24.27
N ILE A 77 1.33 -4.23 -24.30
CA ILE A 77 2.15 -4.52 -25.49
C ILE A 77 2.36 -6.04 -25.54
N ASP A 78 2.35 -6.64 -26.74
CA ASP A 78 2.55 -8.07 -26.93
C ASP A 78 3.66 -8.33 -27.96
N PRO A 79 4.80 -8.96 -27.58
CA PRO A 79 5.13 -9.45 -26.23
C PRO A 79 5.55 -8.33 -25.26
N ASN A 80 5.09 -8.41 -24.00
CA ASN A 80 5.59 -7.56 -22.93
C ASN A 80 6.84 -8.19 -22.29
N LEU A 81 8.01 -7.62 -22.58
CA LEU A 81 9.31 -8.13 -22.12
C LEU A 81 9.49 -8.18 -20.60
N TYR A 82 8.74 -7.36 -19.86
CA TYR A 82 8.89 -7.20 -18.41
C TYR A 82 7.79 -7.90 -17.61
N ARG A 83 6.70 -8.33 -18.27
CA ARG A 83 5.60 -9.06 -17.64
C ARG A 83 5.91 -10.55 -17.62
N LEU A 84 5.67 -11.20 -16.48
CA LEU A 84 5.79 -12.65 -16.38
C LEU A 84 4.42 -13.27 -16.60
N ASP A 85 4.28 -13.97 -17.73
CA ASP A 85 2.99 -14.56 -18.11
C ASP A 85 2.94 -16.09 -17.95
N THR A 86 4.07 -16.79 -18.05
CA THR A 86 4.13 -18.26 -18.07
C THR A 86 4.27 -18.86 -16.66
N TYR A 87 3.21 -19.48 -16.15
CA TYR A 87 3.22 -20.24 -14.89
C TYR A 87 3.49 -21.74 -15.13
N GLN A 88 4.15 -22.40 -14.16
CA GLN A 88 4.30 -23.85 -14.13
C GLN A 88 3.61 -24.40 -12.87
N PRO A 89 2.85 -25.51 -12.95
CA PRO A 89 2.16 -26.10 -11.79
C PRO A 89 3.07 -26.50 -10.62
N SER A 90 4.38 -26.67 -10.87
CA SER A 90 5.38 -26.95 -9.85
C SER A 90 5.68 -25.75 -8.94
N PHE A 91 5.35 -24.52 -9.35
CA PHE A 91 5.60 -23.32 -8.57
C PHE A 91 4.55 -23.19 -7.47
N LYS A 92 4.99 -23.31 -6.22
CA LYS A 92 4.12 -23.11 -5.05
C LYS A 92 4.41 -21.76 -4.41
N ALA A 93 3.35 -21.00 -4.15
CA ALA A 93 3.46 -19.77 -3.39
C ALA A 93 3.59 -20.11 -1.91
N ASP A 94 4.57 -19.52 -1.24
CA ASP A 94 4.70 -19.60 0.20
C ASP A 94 4.08 -18.35 0.83
N PHE A 95 2.97 -18.54 1.55
CA PHE A 95 2.29 -17.50 2.32
C PHE A 95 2.48 -17.72 3.83
N SER A 96 3.51 -18.45 4.24
CA SER A 96 3.92 -18.54 5.64
C SER A 96 4.11 -17.15 6.24
N GLY A 97 3.62 -16.97 7.45
CA GLY A 97 3.60 -15.67 8.13
C GLY A 97 2.47 -14.72 7.72
N LEU A 98 1.81 -14.89 6.57
CA LEU A 98 0.59 -14.12 6.28
C LEU A 98 -0.57 -14.61 7.16
N GLU A 99 -1.00 -13.75 8.08
CA GLU A 99 -2.14 -13.98 8.95
C GLU A 99 -3.01 -12.73 9.09
N CYS A 100 -4.28 -12.92 9.42
CA CYS A 100 -5.17 -11.81 9.76
C CYS A 100 -6.00 -12.21 10.99
N ARG A 101 -5.43 -11.94 12.18
CA ARG A 101 -6.04 -12.28 13.47
C ARG A 101 -6.89 -11.18 14.06
N TRP A 102 -6.81 -9.98 13.50
CA TRP A 102 -7.47 -8.80 14.03
C TRP A 102 -8.81 -8.58 13.34
N GLN A 103 -9.75 -8.00 14.06
CA GLN A 103 -10.96 -7.46 13.46
C GLN A 103 -10.62 -6.17 12.69
N ASP A 104 -11.48 -5.80 11.74
CA ASP A 104 -11.49 -4.46 11.16
C ASP A 104 -11.45 -3.43 12.29
N ILE A 105 -10.68 -2.36 12.09
CA ILE A 105 -10.33 -1.39 13.12
C ILE A 105 -11.19 -0.14 12.89
N PRO A 106 -12.24 0.08 13.69
CA PRO A 106 -13.11 1.24 13.50
C PRO A 106 -12.34 2.54 13.74
N SER A 107 -12.59 3.54 12.92
CA SER A 107 -11.98 4.85 13.11
C SER A 107 -12.66 5.60 14.25
N GLN A 108 -11.90 6.04 15.26
CA GLN A 108 -12.48 6.74 16.43
C GLN A 108 -13.13 8.09 16.07
N PRO A 109 -12.56 8.92 15.16
CA PRO A 109 -13.23 10.13 14.67
C PRO A 109 -14.28 9.84 13.58
N GLY A 110 -14.62 8.56 13.34
CA GLY A 110 -15.70 8.10 12.46
C GLY A 110 -15.29 7.81 11.02
N HIS A 111 -14.14 8.31 10.54
CA HIS A 111 -13.73 8.12 9.15
C HIS A 111 -12.27 7.68 9.01
N THR A 112 -12.01 6.83 8.02
CA THR A 112 -10.68 6.41 7.57
C THR A 112 -10.48 6.95 6.15
N LEU A 113 -9.43 7.75 5.95
CA LEU A 113 -9.08 8.31 4.66
C LEU A 113 -7.93 7.52 4.03
N SER A 114 -8.15 6.97 2.84
CA SER A 114 -7.09 6.47 1.95
C SER A 114 -6.63 7.58 1.02
N LEU A 115 -5.38 8.01 1.15
CA LEU A 115 -4.77 9.14 0.44
C LEU A 115 -3.68 8.67 -0.52
N ILE A 116 -3.69 9.18 -1.75
CA ILE A 116 -2.61 9.04 -2.72
C ILE A 116 -2.25 10.43 -3.23
N VAL A 117 -0.97 10.82 -3.18
CA VAL A 117 -0.47 12.10 -3.70
C VAL A 117 0.78 11.87 -4.52
N SER A 118 0.82 12.41 -5.73
CA SER A 118 2.00 12.41 -6.59
C SER A 118 2.29 13.82 -7.07
N THR A 119 3.57 14.18 -7.09
CA THR A 119 4.06 15.40 -7.74
C THR A 119 4.40 15.09 -9.19
N ASN A 120 3.93 15.90 -10.13
CA ASN A 120 4.44 15.82 -11.48
C ASN A 120 5.78 16.57 -11.52
N GLY A 121 6.89 15.88 -11.83
CA GLY A 121 8.22 16.47 -11.94
C GLY A 121 8.42 17.47 -13.10
N PHE A 122 7.34 18.07 -13.59
CA PHE A 122 7.31 18.99 -14.74
C PHE A 122 7.27 20.47 -14.33
N TRP A 123 7.35 20.81 -13.04
CA TRP A 123 7.05 22.17 -12.54
C TRP A 123 8.19 22.79 -11.72
N ALA A 124 8.18 24.12 -11.62
CA ALA A 124 9.28 24.96 -11.11
C ALA A 124 9.70 24.72 -9.64
N LYS A 125 8.85 24.08 -8.81
CA LYS A 125 9.20 23.67 -7.44
C LYS A 125 9.68 22.23 -7.41
N SER A 126 10.70 21.94 -6.61
CA SER A 126 11.15 20.56 -6.41
C SER A 126 10.05 19.70 -5.77
N SER A 127 9.90 18.47 -6.27
CA SER A 127 8.93 17.48 -5.77
C SER A 127 8.99 17.31 -4.25
N ASP A 128 10.21 17.28 -3.69
CA ASP A 128 10.45 17.10 -2.26
C ASP A 128 9.84 18.23 -1.42
N THR A 129 9.89 19.47 -1.90
CA THR A 129 9.27 20.62 -1.23
C THR A 129 7.75 20.48 -1.18
N ILE A 130 7.15 20.03 -2.28
CA ILE A 130 5.69 19.83 -2.35
C ILE A 130 5.26 18.73 -1.38
N TYR A 131 5.99 17.61 -1.33
CA TYR A 131 5.70 16.54 -0.36
C TYR A 131 5.86 16.99 1.09
N ALA A 132 6.91 17.74 1.41
CA ALA A 132 7.11 18.31 2.74
C ALA A 132 5.97 19.24 3.14
N GLU A 133 5.53 20.12 2.24
CA GLU A 133 4.37 21.01 2.46
C GLU A 133 3.06 20.23 2.64
N VAL A 134 2.85 19.13 1.89
CA VAL A 134 1.68 18.25 2.05
C VAL A 134 1.71 17.56 3.42
N LEU A 135 2.84 16.96 3.80
CA LEU A 135 3.01 16.30 5.10
C LEU A 135 2.84 17.29 6.26
N GLY A 136 3.42 18.49 6.16
CA GLY A 136 3.24 19.55 7.15
C GLY A 136 1.78 20.01 7.26
N LYS A 137 1.06 20.08 6.14
CA LYS A 137 -0.38 20.39 6.16
C LYS A 137 -1.20 19.28 6.81
N ILE A 138 -0.87 18.01 6.55
CA ILE A 138 -1.49 16.87 7.24
C ILE A 138 -1.25 16.99 8.75
N GLN A 139 -0.02 17.23 9.19
CA GLN A 139 0.27 17.42 10.62
C GLN A 139 -0.51 18.59 11.23
N THR A 140 -0.72 19.68 10.47
CA THR A 140 -1.52 20.82 10.93
C THR A 140 -3.00 20.46 11.11
N ILE A 141 -3.57 19.66 10.20
CA ILE A 141 -5.01 19.32 10.19
C ILE A 141 -5.33 18.19 11.18
N PHE A 142 -4.47 17.17 11.24
CA PHE A 142 -4.72 15.94 11.98
C PHE A 142 -3.94 15.84 13.29
N GLY A 143 -3.02 16.76 13.55
CA GLY A 143 -2.08 16.72 14.67
C GLY A 143 -0.85 15.85 14.39
N GLY A 144 -0.11 15.51 15.45
CA GLY A 144 1.02 14.59 15.35
C GLY A 144 0.59 13.16 15.00
N GLU A 145 1.55 12.24 14.96
CA GLU A 145 1.33 10.83 14.56
C GLU A 145 0.15 10.16 15.28
N ASN A 146 0.06 10.31 16.60
CA ASN A 146 -1.05 9.76 17.39
C ASN A 146 -2.44 10.28 16.97
N GLY A 147 -2.50 11.45 16.34
CA GLY A 147 -3.73 12.06 15.84
C GLY A 147 -4.28 11.33 14.63
N TYR A 148 -3.46 11.14 13.59
CA TYR A 148 -3.87 10.51 12.34
C TYR A 148 -3.66 8.99 12.27
N HIS A 149 -2.94 8.36 13.21
CA HIS A 149 -2.64 6.94 13.15
C HIS A 149 -3.93 6.09 13.08
N PRO A 150 -4.12 5.25 12.04
CA PRO A 150 -5.37 4.52 11.84
C PRO A 150 -5.56 3.33 12.79
N VAL A 151 -4.46 2.80 13.32
CA VAL A 151 -4.48 1.68 14.27
C VAL A 151 -4.22 2.21 15.67
N ARG A 152 -5.22 2.17 16.55
CA ARG A 152 -5.05 2.53 17.96
C ARG A 152 -5.05 1.27 18.81
N ASN A 153 -4.22 1.25 19.86
CA ASN A 153 -4.12 0.12 20.78
C ASN A 153 -5.47 -0.31 21.37
N SER A 154 -6.34 0.66 21.67
CA SER A 154 -7.68 0.40 22.20
C SER A 154 -8.66 -0.19 21.17
N SER A 155 -8.42 0.05 19.88
CA SER A 155 -9.29 -0.42 18.79
C SER A 155 -8.89 -1.82 18.27
N LEU A 156 -7.70 -2.30 18.64
CA LEU A 156 -7.21 -3.62 18.24
C LEU A 156 -7.89 -4.74 19.03
N ASN A 157 -8.72 -5.54 18.34
CA ASN A 157 -9.43 -6.69 18.91
C ASN A 157 -9.16 -7.95 18.09
N LEU A 158 -8.89 -9.06 18.76
CA LEU A 158 -8.73 -10.35 18.08
C LEU A 158 -10.08 -10.83 17.53
N SER A 159 -10.03 -11.46 16.36
CA SER A 159 -11.20 -11.98 15.68
C SER A 159 -11.48 -13.41 16.13
N PHE A 160 -12.68 -13.65 16.62
CA PHE A 160 -13.25 -14.99 16.83
C PHE A 160 -14.34 -15.30 15.80
N ASN A 161 -14.47 -14.46 14.78
CA ASN A 161 -15.47 -14.62 13.73
C ASN A 161 -15.00 -15.66 12.70
N LEU A 162 -15.68 -16.80 12.67
CA LEU A 162 -15.36 -17.92 11.78
C LEU A 162 -15.34 -17.53 10.29
N LYS A 163 -16.21 -16.62 9.86
CA LYS A 163 -16.26 -16.16 8.45
C LYS A 163 -15.02 -15.35 8.08
N LYS A 164 -14.49 -14.54 9.01
CA LYS A 164 -13.25 -13.77 8.77
C LYS A 164 -12.04 -14.70 8.76
N LEU A 165 -11.96 -15.62 9.73
CA LEU A 165 -10.85 -16.56 9.84
C LEU A 165 -10.82 -17.60 8.71
N SER A 166 -11.97 -17.93 8.11
CA SER A 166 -12.02 -18.92 7.02
C SER A 166 -11.30 -18.47 5.75
N ILE A 167 -11.12 -17.15 5.53
CA ILE A 167 -10.35 -16.61 4.42
C ILE A 167 -8.89 -17.09 4.50
N GLU A 168 -8.30 -17.01 5.69
CA GLU A 168 -6.94 -17.49 5.94
C GLU A 168 -6.85 -19.01 5.75
N ALA A 169 -7.81 -19.76 6.31
CA ALA A 169 -7.86 -21.22 6.13
C ALA A 169 -7.96 -21.63 4.65
N LYS A 170 -8.71 -20.87 3.84
CA LYS A 170 -8.84 -21.10 2.39
C LYS A 170 -7.52 -20.89 1.64
N MET A 171 -6.70 -19.92 2.05
CA MET A 171 -5.37 -19.68 1.48
C MET A 171 -4.37 -20.79 1.82
N ARG A 172 -4.52 -21.46 2.98
CA ARG A 172 -3.58 -22.50 3.43
C ARG A 172 -3.75 -23.83 2.74
N SER A 173 -4.98 -24.22 2.42
CA SER A 173 -5.23 -25.52 1.78
C SER A 173 -6.56 -25.57 1.03
N PRO A 174 -6.61 -26.30 -0.11
CA PRO A 174 -7.88 -26.67 -0.73
C PRO A 174 -8.69 -27.69 0.09
N ASN A 175 -8.06 -28.46 0.99
CA ASN A 175 -8.70 -29.58 1.69
C ASN A 175 -9.65 -29.13 2.82
N PRO A 176 -10.96 -29.50 2.78
CA PRO A 176 -11.94 -29.10 3.80
C PRO A 176 -11.63 -29.56 5.24
N ARG A 177 -11.10 -30.77 5.43
CA ARG A 177 -10.78 -31.30 6.78
C ARG A 177 -9.62 -30.53 7.41
N TYR A 178 -8.60 -30.24 6.61
CA TYR A 178 -7.47 -29.42 7.04
C TYR A 178 -7.91 -28.00 7.39
N ARG A 179 -8.81 -27.39 6.60
CA ARG A 179 -9.38 -26.07 6.89
C ARG A 179 -10.08 -26.03 8.26
N LEU A 180 -10.86 -27.05 8.59
CA LEU A 180 -11.56 -27.11 9.88
C LEU A 180 -10.59 -27.23 11.05
N PHE A 181 -9.60 -28.12 10.95
CA PHE A 181 -8.54 -28.24 11.96
C PHE A 181 -7.76 -26.93 12.12
N TYR A 182 -7.41 -26.29 11.00
CA TYR A 182 -6.72 -25.01 11.02
C TYR A 182 -7.59 -23.92 11.68
N LEU A 183 -8.89 -23.87 11.38
CA LEU A 183 -9.83 -22.96 12.05
C LEU A 183 -9.87 -23.16 13.56
N ALA A 184 -9.97 -24.40 14.04
CA ALA A 184 -9.95 -24.70 15.48
C ALA A 184 -8.63 -24.25 16.11
N LYS A 185 -7.50 -24.54 15.47
CA LYS A 185 -6.17 -24.09 15.91
C LYS A 185 -6.11 -22.55 16.04
N MET A 186 -6.59 -21.82 15.04
CA MET A 186 -6.59 -20.35 15.04
C MET A 186 -7.43 -19.77 16.18
N LEU A 187 -8.57 -20.38 16.51
CA LEU A 187 -9.41 -19.95 17.63
C LEU A 187 -8.71 -20.13 18.97
N VAL A 188 -8.01 -21.26 19.17
CA VAL A 188 -7.22 -21.52 20.37
C VAL A 188 -6.08 -20.52 20.48
N GLU A 189 -5.32 -20.29 19.40
CA GLU A 189 -4.24 -19.29 19.38
C GLU A 189 -4.74 -17.88 19.69
N ASN A 190 -5.90 -17.48 19.13
CA ASN A 190 -6.51 -16.18 19.42
C ASN A 190 -7.00 -16.09 20.88
N LEU A 191 -7.56 -17.16 21.44
CA LEU A 191 -7.98 -17.19 22.84
C LEU A 191 -6.78 -17.05 23.78
N LEU A 192 -5.70 -17.78 23.50
CA LEU A 192 -4.44 -17.67 24.25
C LEU A 192 -3.88 -16.24 24.14
N GLY A 193 -3.79 -15.68 22.94
CA GLY A 193 -3.34 -14.31 22.74
C GLY A 193 -4.21 -13.29 23.49
N TYR A 194 -5.53 -13.46 23.48
CA TYR A 194 -6.47 -12.61 24.21
C TYR A 194 -6.21 -12.63 25.72
N VAL A 195 -6.07 -13.83 26.31
CA VAL A 195 -5.78 -14.00 27.74
C VAL A 195 -4.42 -13.44 28.11
N LEU A 196 -3.37 -13.76 27.34
CA LEU A 196 -2.00 -13.29 27.61
C LEU A 196 -1.89 -11.76 27.54
N MET A 197 -2.55 -11.13 26.56
CA MET A 197 -2.62 -9.66 26.46
C MET A 197 -3.42 -9.05 27.61
N GLY A 198 -4.57 -9.64 27.98
CA GLY A 198 -5.42 -9.17 29.08
C GLY A 198 -4.70 -9.22 30.42
N LEU A 199 -3.97 -10.30 30.69
CA LEU A 199 -3.17 -10.49 31.90
C LEU A 199 -1.78 -9.81 31.84
N LYS A 200 -1.43 -9.20 30.71
CA LYS A 200 -0.15 -8.50 30.48
C LYS A 200 1.08 -9.37 30.77
N LEU A 201 1.00 -10.66 30.49
CA LEU A 201 2.05 -11.63 30.84
C LEU A 201 3.28 -11.49 29.94
N LYS A 202 4.43 -11.94 30.46
CA LYS A 202 5.65 -12.14 29.67
C LYS A 202 5.81 -13.64 29.41
N LEU A 203 5.94 -14.03 28.15
CA LEU A 203 6.17 -15.43 27.76
C LEU A 203 7.33 -15.48 26.76
N GLY A 204 8.43 -16.13 27.15
CA GLY A 204 9.68 -16.08 26.39
C GLY A 204 10.15 -14.63 26.19
N ASN A 205 10.40 -14.27 24.93
CA ASN A 205 10.81 -12.91 24.54
C ASN A 205 9.63 -11.97 24.27
N VAL A 206 8.38 -12.42 24.39
CA VAL A 206 7.19 -11.64 24.06
C VAL A 206 6.59 -10.99 25.32
N HIS A 207 6.40 -9.67 25.26
CA HIS A 207 5.73 -8.88 26.29
C HIS A 207 4.28 -8.61 25.88
N TRP A 208 3.34 -9.49 26.26
CA TRP A 208 1.96 -9.42 25.80
C TRP A 208 1.20 -8.18 26.26
N GLY A 209 1.62 -7.55 27.37
CA GLY A 209 1.08 -6.25 27.80
C GLY A 209 1.41 -5.09 26.86
N ARG A 210 2.44 -5.22 26.01
CA ARG A 210 2.87 -4.23 25.00
C ARG A 210 2.57 -4.66 23.56
N TYR A 211 2.15 -5.90 23.35
CA TYR A 211 1.98 -6.46 22.00
C TYR A 211 1.10 -5.61 21.07
N LYS A 212 0.02 -5.00 21.57
CA LYS A 212 -0.81 -4.08 20.76
C LYS A 212 -0.06 -2.81 20.35
N GLN A 213 0.80 -2.28 21.22
CA GLN A 213 1.68 -1.15 20.91
C GLN A 213 2.68 -1.54 19.83
N ASP A 214 3.30 -2.71 19.96
CA ASP A 214 4.26 -3.24 18.98
C ASP A 214 3.59 -3.43 17.61
N VAL A 215 2.36 -3.98 17.61
CA VAL A 215 1.52 -4.13 16.40
C VAL A 215 1.23 -2.77 15.77
N SER A 216 0.74 -1.80 16.56
CA SER A 216 0.43 -0.46 16.06
C SER A 216 1.66 0.22 15.46
N ALA A 217 2.80 0.17 16.16
CA ALA A 217 4.05 0.79 15.72
C ALA A 217 4.62 0.15 14.44
N ALA A 218 4.37 -1.14 14.22
CA ALA A 218 4.85 -1.86 13.04
C ALA A 218 3.85 -1.84 11.85
N THR A 219 3.01 -0.79 11.75
CA THR A 219 2.07 -0.62 10.63
C THR A 219 2.64 0.26 9.52
N ASP A 220 2.29 -0.04 8.26
CA ASP A 220 2.76 0.69 7.07
C ASP A 220 1.83 1.84 6.64
N TYR A 221 1.12 2.45 7.60
CA TYR A 221 0.04 3.41 7.33
C TYR A 221 0.49 4.62 6.51
N GLN A 222 1.78 4.96 6.56
CA GLN A 222 2.44 5.94 5.72
C GLN A 222 3.55 5.24 4.93
N LYS A 223 3.54 5.40 3.61
CA LYS A 223 4.55 4.82 2.70
C LYS A 223 4.79 5.72 1.51
N PHE A 224 6.01 5.64 0.97
CA PHE A 224 6.46 6.48 -0.13
C PHE A 224 7.19 5.65 -1.19
N ASP A 225 6.55 5.49 -2.36
CA ASP A 225 6.98 4.63 -3.47
C ASP A 225 7.03 5.42 -4.79
N ASP A 226 7.79 6.53 -4.83
CA ASP A 226 7.68 7.69 -5.75
C ASP A 226 6.38 8.51 -5.57
N ILE A 227 5.40 7.94 -4.89
CA ILE A 227 4.08 8.49 -4.62
C ILE A 227 3.86 8.39 -3.11
N LEU A 228 3.30 9.45 -2.50
CA LEU A 228 2.89 9.41 -1.11
C LEU A 228 1.57 8.65 -0.98
N ARG A 229 1.53 7.66 -0.08
CA ARG A 229 0.32 6.89 0.25
C ARG A 229 0.13 6.89 1.76
N MET A 230 -1.08 7.25 2.20
CA MET A 230 -1.41 7.25 3.62
C MET A 230 -2.80 6.68 3.89
N VAL A 231 -2.95 5.98 5.01
CA VAL A 231 -4.24 5.65 5.64
C VAL A 231 -4.35 6.46 6.92
N ILE A 232 -5.37 7.31 7.04
CA ILE A 232 -5.45 8.37 8.05
C ILE A 232 -6.78 8.25 8.82
N SER A 233 -6.73 8.09 10.15
CA SER A 233 -7.91 8.26 11.01
C SER A 233 -8.30 9.73 11.05
N SER A 234 -9.54 10.04 10.68
CA SER A 234 -9.97 11.40 10.35
C SER A 234 -11.42 11.64 10.74
N SER A 235 -11.77 12.89 11.02
CA SER A 235 -13.16 13.36 11.03
C SER A 235 -13.58 13.86 9.65
N ALA A 236 -14.88 14.04 9.43
CA ALA A 236 -15.41 14.60 8.18
C ALA A 236 -14.84 16.00 7.88
N ALA A 237 -14.79 16.87 8.90
CA ALA A 237 -14.26 18.23 8.75
C ALA A 237 -12.77 18.25 8.37
N GLN A 238 -11.96 17.36 8.95
CA GLN A 238 -10.54 17.26 8.61
C GLN A 238 -10.34 16.79 7.15
N ILE A 239 -11.16 15.85 6.69
CA ILE A 239 -11.14 15.39 5.29
C ILE A 239 -11.49 16.53 4.35
N GLU A 240 -12.49 17.34 4.69
CA GLU A 240 -12.89 18.52 3.90
C GLU A 240 -11.74 19.52 3.78
N TYR A 241 -11.14 19.94 4.90
CA TYR A 241 -9.99 20.85 4.89
C TYR A 241 -8.81 20.35 4.08
N LEU A 242 -8.46 19.05 4.19
CA LEU A 242 -7.39 18.46 3.41
C LEU A 242 -7.77 18.43 1.92
N THR A 243 -9.01 18.10 1.59
CA THR A 243 -9.50 18.02 0.22
C THR A 243 -9.43 19.38 -0.47
N GLU A 244 -9.86 20.45 0.21
CA GLU A 244 -9.76 21.81 -0.31
C GLU A 244 -8.31 22.24 -0.56
N TYR A 245 -7.42 21.92 0.38
CA TYR A 245 -5.98 22.17 0.21
C TYR A 245 -5.42 21.44 -1.01
N LEU A 246 -5.66 20.14 -1.13
CA LEU A 246 -5.17 19.34 -2.25
C LEU A 246 -5.78 19.76 -3.60
N GLU A 247 -7.05 20.14 -3.63
CA GLU A 247 -7.72 20.60 -4.84
C GLU A 247 -7.15 21.94 -5.34
N ARG A 248 -6.84 22.89 -4.43
CA ARG A 248 -6.14 24.14 -4.80
C ARG A 248 -4.80 23.84 -5.45
N ARG A 249 -4.00 22.95 -4.86
CA ARG A 249 -2.68 22.57 -5.39
C ARG A 249 -2.77 21.76 -6.68
N PHE A 250 -3.80 20.94 -6.84
CA PHE A 250 -4.08 20.24 -8.10
C PHE A 250 -4.39 21.23 -9.23
N LYS A 251 -5.27 22.20 -8.99
CA LYS A 251 -5.63 23.28 -9.93
C LYS A 251 -4.44 24.15 -10.29
N ALA A 252 -3.56 24.44 -9.32
CA ALA A 252 -2.30 25.16 -9.53
C ALA A 252 -1.25 24.34 -10.31
N GLY A 253 -1.53 23.10 -10.68
CA GLY A 253 -0.60 22.27 -11.46
C GLY A 253 0.38 21.45 -10.62
N GLU A 254 0.57 21.79 -9.35
CA GLU A 254 1.69 21.33 -8.50
C GLU A 254 1.67 19.82 -8.17
N LEU A 255 0.48 19.26 -7.93
CA LEU A 255 0.33 17.85 -7.59
C LEU A 255 -0.87 17.21 -8.27
N VAL A 256 -1.01 15.89 -8.11
CA VAL A 256 -2.18 15.09 -8.43
C VAL A 256 -2.50 14.19 -7.25
N TYR A 257 -3.77 14.02 -6.92
CA TYR A 257 -4.17 13.27 -5.74
C TYR A 257 -5.42 12.40 -5.96
N GLY A 258 -5.58 11.41 -5.12
CA GLY A 258 -6.78 10.57 -4.99
C GLY A 258 -7.13 10.35 -3.53
N LEU A 259 -8.42 10.34 -3.24
CA LEU A 259 -8.96 10.14 -1.90
C LEU A 259 -10.07 9.09 -1.97
N HIS A 260 -10.19 8.30 -0.92
CA HIS A 260 -11.37 7.49 -0.65
C HIS A 260 -11.62 7.43 0.85
N VAL A 261 -12.88 7.55 1.24
CA VAL A 261 -13.30 7.59 2.64
C VAL A 261 -14.09 6.33 2.95
N SER A 262 -13.73 5.68 4.05
CA SER A 262 -14.47 4.56 4.66
C SER A 262 -14.60 4.79 6.17
N ASP A 263 -15.20 3.87 6.91
CA ASP A 263 -15.43 3.98 8.37
C ASP A 263 -14.39 3.21 9.22
N ARG A 264 -13.60 2.33 8.58
CA ARG A 264 -12.68 1.42 9.27
C ARG A 264 -11.43 1.11 8.45
N THR A 265 -10.38 0.72 9.16
CA THR A 265 -9.11 0.26 8.59
C THR A 265 -9.06 -1.26 8.56
N LEU A 266 -8.55 -1.81 7.47
CA LEU A 266 -8.23 -3.24 7.31
C LEU A 266 -6.74 -3.45 7.53
N MET A 267 -6.38 -4.59 8.11
CA MET A 267 -5.00 -4.94 8.40
C MET A 267 -4.67 -6.34 7.88
N THR A 268 -3.55 -6.47 7.19
CA THR A 268 -2.98 -7.74 6.75
C THR A 268 -1.63 -7.91 7.43
N CYS A 269 -1.45 -8.99 8.19
CA CYS A 269 -0.26 -9.18 9.02
C CYS A 269 0.73 -10.11 8.31
N LEU A 270 2.00 -9.73 8.32
CA LEU A 270 3.11 -10.60 7.97
C LEU A 270 3.96 -10.82 9.22
N VAL A 271 3.83 -12.00 9.80
CA VAL A 271 4.37 -12.36 11.12
C VAL A 271 5.43 -13.44 10.96
N PHE A 272 6.68 -13.08 11.19
CA PHE A 272 7.81 -14.02 11.27
C PHE A 272 8.06 -14.46 12.71
N GLY A 273 7.77 -13.57 13.67
CA GLY A 273 7.83 -13.81 15.10
C GLY A 273 6.93 -12.83 15.85
N ARG A 274 6.49 -13.22 17.05
CA ARG A 274 5.65 -12.37 17.93
C ARG A 274 6.46 -11.49 18.87
N ASP A 275 7.78 -11.57 18.79
CA ASP A 275 8.79 -10.79 19.52
C ASP A 275 9.19 -9.50 18.76
N GLY A 276 8.26 -8.94 17.99
CA GLY A 276 8.47 -7.73 17.19
C GLY A 276 8.87 -8.00 15.73
N HIS A 277 9.16 -9.24 15.34
CA HIS A 277 9.42 -9.61 13.93
C HIS A 277 8.12 -9.75 13.13
N HIS A 278 7.35 -8.67 13.06
CA HIS A 278 6.10 -8.61 12.31
C HIS A 278 5.90 -7.24 11.67
N THR A 279 5.24 -7.23 10.52
CA THR A 279 4.85 -6.03 9.79
C THR A 279 3.38 -6.10 9.44
N HIS A 280 2.69 -4.97 9.53
CA HIS A 280 1.25 -4.90 9.32
C HIS A 280 0.93 -3.94 8.19
N PHE A 281 0.38 -4.47 7.11
CA PHE A 281 -0.08 -3.68 5.97
C PHE A 281 -1.48 -3.16 6.25
N VAL A 282 -1.70 -1.86 6.09
CA VAL A 282 -3.01 -1.23 6.33
C VAL A 282 -3.59 -0.61 5.06
N ASP A 283 -4.91 -0.70 4.95
CA ASP A 283 -5.73 -0.09 3.90
C ASP A 283 -7.08 0.38 4.48
N GLY A 284 -7.78 1.29 3.81
CA GLY A 284 -9.17 1.60 4.13
C GLY A 284 -10.10 0.47 3.70
N ALA A 285 -11.20 0.27 4.43
CA ALA A 285 -12.25 -0.66 4.01
C ALA A 285 -13.00 -0.20 2.75
N ASP A 286 -13.88 -1.07 2.25
CA ASP A 286 -14.84 -0.79 1.17
C ASP A 286 -14.22 -0.26 -0.14
N GLY A 287 -12.96 -0.64 -0.37
CA GLY A 287 -12.20 -0.36 -1.59
C GLY A 287 -10.93 0.44 -1.36
N GLY A 288 -10.80 1.17 -0.24
CA GLY A 288 -9.54 1.76 0.22
C GLY A 288 -8.69 2.42 -0.87
N TYR A 289 -7.43 2.01 -0.96
CA TYR A 289 -6.48 2.46 -1.98
C TYR A 289 -6.94 2.19 -3.41
N THR A 290 -7.76 1.16 -3.67
CA THR A 290 -8.25 0.87 -5.02
C THR A 290 -9.13 2.01 -5.54
N LEU A 291 -10.06 2.50 -4.70
CA LEU A 291 -10.94 3.61 -5.07
C LEU A 291 -10.20 4.95 -5.06
N ALA A 292 -9.28 5.16 -4.11
CA ALA A 292 -8.40 6.34 -4.13
C ALA A 292 -7.55 6.38 -5.42
N ALA A 293 -7.03 5.23 -5.86
CA ALA A 293 -6.24 5.12 -7.09
C ALA A 293 -7.08 5.36 -8.34
N LYS A 294 -8.37 4.96 -8.33
CA LYS A 294 -9.30 5.28 -9.43
C LYS A 294 -9.47 6.80 -9.57
N ALA A 295 -9.75 7.50 -8.47
CA ALA A 295 -9.87 8.96 -8.46
C ALA A 295 -8.55 9.65 -8.87
N PHE A 296 -7.42 9.17 -8.37
CA PHE A 296 -6.09 9.65 -8.75
C PHE A 296 -5.84 9.54 -10.26
N LYS A 297 -6.07 8.36 -10.85
CA LYS A 297 -5.86 8.12 -12.28
C LYS A 297 -6.79 8.98 -13.14
N GLN A 298 -8.04 9.17 -12.75
CA GLN A 298 -8.97 10.07 -13.45
C GLN A 298 -8.41 11.51 -13.51
N ARG A 299 -7.84 12.02 -12.41
CA ARG A 299 -7.18 13.33 -12.40
C ARG A 299 -5.91 13.37 -13.25
N MET A 300 -5.10 12.29 -13.24
CA MET A 300 -3.94 12.15 -14.14
C MET A 300 -4.36 12.24 -15.61
N HIS A 301 -5.40 11.52 -16.03
CA HIS A 301 -5.89 11.53 -17.41
C HIS A 301 -6.44 12.90 -17.83
N LYS A 302 -7.20 13.59 -16.96
CA LYS A 302 -7.67 14.95 -17.22
C LYS A 302 -6.50 15.91 -17.49
N LYS A 303 -5.43 15.84 -16.69
CA LYS A 303 -4.23 16.66 -16.93
C LYS A 303 -3.51 16.29 -18.23
N VAL A 304 -3.30 15.01 -18.51
CA VAL A 304 -2.64 14.57 -19.76
C VAL A 304 -3.43 14.99 -21.00
N SER A 305 -4.76 14.90 -20.95
CA SER A 305 -5.63 15.38 -22.03
C SER A 305 -5.50 16.89 -22.22
N ASN A 306 -5.62 17.67 -21.15
CA ASN A 306 -5.47 19.13 -21.21
C ASN A 306 -4.09 19.54 -21.72
N TRP A 307 -3.03 18.86 -21.32
CA TRP A 307 -1.67 19.12 -21.79
C TRP A 307 -1.49 18.77 -23.27
N ARG A 308 -1.96 17.61 -23.73
CA ARG A 308 -1.89 17.23 -25.16
C ARG A 308 -2.65 18.21 -26.04
N THR A 309 -3.80 18.67 -25.56
CA THR A 309 -4.62 19.69 -26.20
C THR A 309 -3.88 21.03 -26.24
N TYR A 310 -3.35 21.52 -25.11
CA TYR A 310 -2.53 22.74 -25.04
C TYR A 310 -1.28 22.66 -25.92
N SER A 311 -0.54 21.56 -25.89
CA SER A 311 0.66 21.33 -26.71
C SER A 311 0.34 21.30 -28.20
N ARG A 312 -0.83 20.77 -28.58
CA ARG A 312 -1.34 20.85 -29.96
C ARG A 312 -1.70 22.28 -30.33
N PHE A 313 -2.38 23.03 -29.46
CA PHE A 313 -2.70 24.44 -29.70
C PHE A 313 -1.46 25.33 -29.80
N VAL A 314 -0.44 25.11 -28.97
CA VAL A 314 0.85 25.83 -29.05
C VAL A 314 1.60 25.46 -30.33
N LYS A 315 1.60 24.18 -30.74
CA LYS A 315 2.19 23.76 -32.02
C LYS A 315 1.42 24.30 -33.24
N LEU A 316 0.10 24.44 -33.15
CA LEU A 316 -0.75 25.00 -34.21
C LEU A 316 -0.72 26.54 -34.25
N GLY A 317 -0.57 27.21 -33.10
CA GLY A 317 -0.42 28.66 -32.99
C GLY A 317 0.95 29.17 -33.46
N ASN A 318 1.98 28.31 -33.47
CA ASN A 318 3.27 28.60 -34.10
C ASN A 318 3.27 28.41 -35.63
N LEU A 319 2.14 28.06 -36.26
CA LEU A 319 1.98 27.98 -37.72
C LEU A 319 1.23 29.20 -38.32
N SER A 320 0.94 30.24 -37.53
CA SER A 320 0.24 31.45 -38.00
C SER A 320 0.97 32.77 -37.69
N SER A 321 2.31 32.76 -37.65
CA SER A 321 3.14 33.98 -37.57
C SER A 321 4.20 34.03 -38.67
N PHE A 322 3.93 33.40 -39.80
CA PHE A 322 4.65 33.64 -41.05
C PHE A 322 3.60 33.87 -42.12
N TYR A 323 3.15 35.11 -42.25
CA TYR A 323 2.84 35.83 -43.49
C TYR A 323 2.10 37.13 -43.11
N GLN A 324 2.78 38.25 -43.37
CA GLN A 324 2.35 39.66 -43.32
C GLN A 324 2.15 40.28 -41.94
#